data_AF-A0A077ZIU2-F1
#
_entry.id   AF-A0A077ZIU2-F1
#
_cell.length_a   1.000
_cell.length_b   1.000
_cell.length_c   1.000
_cell.angle_alpha   90.00
_cell.angle_beta   90.00
_cell.angle_gamma   90.00
#
_symmetry.space_group_name_H-M   'P 1'
#
loop_
_entity.id
_entity.type
_entity.pdbx_description
1 polymer ?
#
loop_
_entity_poly.entity_id
_entity_poly.type
_entity_poly.pdbx_seq_one_letter_code
_entity_poly.pdbx_strand_id
1 'polypeptide(L)'
;MCDHVILQDVFADPLVWRLRSTNGQYYVKRIHLDNKAKESITFYLHSSNTSRVFPYPKYGILPPESQRYVRVKVGGFSAPTPCKEYVVVAFAVVPKNANYKTAGQLWSGFDQPLLVRKTFTVQFLYEPENVSCTKSLLEDPYALQTPSSHFDSDEESKEDSDNLEK
;
A
#
# COMPACT_ATOMS: atom_id res chain seq x y z
N MET A 1 8.14 23.09 13.92
CA MET A 1 7.58 23.13 12.55
C MET A 1 6.22 22.46 12.59
N CYS A 2 5.21 22.94 11.85
CA CYS A 2 3.88 22.32 11.87
C CYS A 2 3.87 21.02 11.04
N ASP A 3 3.27 19.94 11.55
CA ASP A 3 3.20 18.63 10.87
C ASP A 3 2.70 18.72 9.43
N HIS A 4 1.76 19.64 9.17
CA HIS A 4 1.23 19.85 7.82
C HIS A 4 2.33 20.18 6.82
N VAL A 5 3.28 21.05 7.18
CA VAL A 5 4.37 21.47 6.30
C VAL A 5 5.30 20.29 6.02
N ILE A 6 5.62 19.50 7.05
CA ILE A 6 6.47 18.30 6.91
C ILE A 6 5.82 17.30 5.94
N LEU A 7 4.51 17.07 6.07
CA LEU A 7 3.80 16.10 5.25
C LEU A 7 3.58 16.57 3.80
N GLN A 8 3.87 17.82 3.43
CA GLN A 8 3.80 18.24 2.02
C GLN A 8 4.73 17.41 1.13
N ASP A 9 5.87 17.00 1.68
CA ASP A 9 6.93 16.25 1.00
C ASP A 9 6.72 14.72 1.02
N VAL A 10 5.53 14.25 1.39
CA VAL A 10 5.18 12.81 1.47
C VAL A 10 4.14 12.45 0.41
N PHE A 11 4.37 11.39 -0.36
CA PHE A 11 3.50 11.01 -1.48
C PHE A 11 3.16 9.53 -1.51
N ALA A 12 2.05 9.19 -2.17
CA ALA A 12 1.69 7.82 -2.50
C ALA A 12 1.15 7.75 -3.94
N ASP A 13 1.63 6.78 -4.73
CA ASP A 13 1.24 6.61 -6.12
C ASP A 13 1.40 5.14 -6.61
N PRO A 14 0.76 4.73 -7.71
CA PRO A 14 -0.29 5.45 -8.42
C PRO A 14 -1.59 5.47 -7.61
N LEU A 15 -2.39 6.52 -7.78
CA LEU A 15 -3.66 6.69 -7.07
C LEU A 15 -4.82 5.92 -7.71
N VAL A 16 -4.65 5.40 -8.91
CA VAL A 16 -5.69 4.65 -9.63
C VAL A 16 -5.07 3.45 -10.33
N TRP A 17 -5.68 2.29 -10.11
CA TRP A 17 -5.41 1.06 -10.83
C TRP A 17 -6.66 0.64 -11.58
N ARG A 18 -6.52 0.40 -12.88
CA ARG A 18 -7.55 -0.29 -13.68
C ARG A 18 -7.25 -1.77 -13.70
N LEU A 19 -8.22 -2.57 -13.28
CA LEU A 19 -8.15 -4.02 -13.19
C LEU A 19 -9.18 -4.60 -14.14
N ARG A 20 -8.82 -5.64 -14.88
CA ARG A 20 -9.77 -6.36 -15.73
C ARG A 20 -10.55 -7.38 -14.90
N SER A 21 -11.59 -7.96 -15.48
CA SER A 21 -12.20 -9.14 -14.91
C SER A 21 -11.15 -10.26 -14.80
N THR A 22 -11.20 -10.98 -13.70
CA THR A 22 -10.42 -12.21 -13.49
C THR A 22 -11.39 -13.22 -12.94
N ASN A 23 -11.34 -14.45 -13.43
CA ASN A 23 -12.16 -15.57 -12.97
C ASN A 23 -11.75 -16.00 -11.55
N GLY A 24 -11.88 -15.09 -10.57
CA GLY A 24 -11.52 -15.27 -9.16
C GLY A 24 -10.05 -15.02 -8.80
N GLN A 25 -9.15 -14.82 -9.77
CA GLN A 25 -7.72 -14.64 -9.47
C GLN A 25 -7.41 -13.28 -8.82
N TYR A 26 -6.48 -13.29 -7.88
CA TYR A 26 -6.04 -12.05 -7.23
C TYR A 26 -5.10 -11.24 -8.11
N TYR A 27 -5.24 -9.92 -8.05
CA TYR A 27 -4.23 -8.98 -8.49
C TYR A 27 -3.26 -8.67 -7.35
N VAL A 28 -1.98 -8.57 -7.66
CA VAL A 28 -0.98 -8.00 -6.75
C VAL A 28 -0.52 -6.68 -7.35
N LYS A 29 -0.84 -5.57 -6.69
CA LYS A 29 -0.40 -4.24 -7.05
C LYS A 29 0.57 -3.71 -6.01
N ARG A 30 1.34 -2.68 -6.38
CA ARG A 30 2.27 -2.02 -5.48
C ARG A 30 1.91 -0.54 -5.43
N ILE A 31 1.82 0.01 -4.23
CA ILE A 31 1.74 1.45 -4.00
C ILE A 31 3.14 1.88 -3.58
N HIS A 32 3.71 2.85 -4.28
CA HIS A 32 4.93 3.51 -3.87
C HIS A 32 4.58 4.55 -2.82
N LEU A 33 5.34 4.56 -1.74
CA LEU A 33 5.30 5.56 -0.68
C LEU A 33 6.64 6.27 -0.70
N ASP A 34 6.62 7.59 -0.80
CA ASP A 34 7.81 8.42 -0.90
C ASP A 34 7.80 9.44 0.23
N ASN A 35 8.87 9.50 1.01
CA ASN A 35 9.10 10.47 2.07
C ASN A 35 10.32 11.32 1.72
N LYS A 36 10.09 12.52 1.17
CA LYS A 36 11.15 13.49 0.89
C LYS A 36 11.39 14.46 2.06
N ALA A 37 10.66 14.30 3.17
CA ALA A 37 10.85 15.12 4.34
C ALA A 37 12.11 14.72 5.11
N LYS A 38 12.66 15.66 5.88
CA LYS A 38 13.80 15.45 6.79
C LYS A 38 13.42 14.74 8.10
N GLU A 39 12.16 14.32 8.23
CA GLU A 39 11.60 13.71 9.42
C GLU A 39 11.12 12.29 9.09
N SER A 40 11.10 11.42 10.11
CA SER A 40 10.52 10.09 9.95
C SER A 40 8.99 10.20 9.91
N ILE A 41 8.39 9.45 9.00
CA ILE A 41 6.94 9.45 8.75
C ILE A 41 6.40 8.05 8.99
N THR A 42 5.32 7.94 9.75
CA THR A 42 4.61 6.68 9.90
C THR A 42 3.44 6.62 8.93
N PHE A 43 3.17 5.43 8.40
CA PHE A 43 2.04 5.19 7.51
C PHE A 43 1.10 4.11 8.06
N TYR A 44 -0.16 4.20 7.67
CA TYR A 44 -1.20 3.20 7.93
C TYR A 44 -2.10 3.03 6.70
N LEU A 45 -2.39 1.79 6.34
CA LEU A 45 -3.23 1.42 5.20
C LEU A 45 -4.56 0.84 5.69
N HIS A 46 -5.65 1.44 5.21
CA HIS A 46 -7.01 0.99 5.47
C HIS A 46 -7.72 0.64 4.15
N SER A 47 -8.24 -0.58 4.06
CA SER A 47 -8.98 -1.07 2.90
C SER A 47 -10.48 -0.82 3.02
N SER A 48 -11.15 -0.47 1.92
CA SER A 48 -12.62 -0.39 1.82
C SER A 48 -13.31 -1.71 2.14
N ASN A 49 -12.69 -2.82 1.76
CA ASN A 49 -13.24 -4.16 1.92
C ASN A 49 -12.14 -5.12 2.36
N THR A 50 -12.10 -5.41 3.66
CA THR A 50 -11.08 -6.28 4.29
C THR A 50 -11.16 -7.73 3.84
N SER A 51 -12.24 -8.16 3.18
CA SER A 51 -12.38 -9.51 2.63
C SER A 51 -11.78 -9.68 1.22
N ARG A 52 -11.43 -8.57 0.56
CA ARG A 52 -10.95 -8.58 -0.83
C ARG A 52 -9.69 -7.78 -1.06
N VAL A 53 -9.45 -6.73 -0.27
CA VAL A 53 -8.31 -5.83 -0.44
C VAL A 53 -7.40 -5.91 0.77
N PHE A 54 -6.22 -6.47 0.55
CA PHE A 54 -5.26 -6.79 1.60
C PHE A 54 -3.96 -6.02 1.36
N PRO A 55 -3.83 -4.82 1.96
CA PRO A 55 -2.57 -4.09 1.97
C PRO A 55 -1.57 -4.75 2.93
N TYR A 56 -0.31 -4.86 2.48
CA TYR A 56 0.79 -5.37 3.28
C TYR A 56 2.12 -4.64 2.95
N PRO A 57 2.87 -4.18 3.97
CA PRO A 57 2.47 -4.12 5.38
C PRO A 57 1.31 -3.14 5.60
N LYS A 58 0.51 -3.37 6.65
CA LYS A 58 -0.63 -2.48 6.99
C LYS A 58 -0.16 -1.16 7.60
N TYR A 59 1.00 -1.16 8.23
CA TYR A 59 1.60 0.03 8.82
C TYR A 59 3.12 -0.10 8.81
N GLY A 60 3.82 1.02 8.96
CA GLY A 60 5.27 1.04 9.01
C GLY A 60 5.81 2.46 9.17
N ILE A 61 7.13 2.56 9.21
CA ILE A 61 7.85 3.84 9.29
C ILE A 61 8.69 3.99 8.03
N LEU A 62 8.63 5.18 7.44
CA LEU A 62 9.52 5.67 6.40
C LEU A 62 10.57 6.56 7.08
N PRO A 63 11.85 6.16 7.06
CA PRO A 63 12.95 7.05 7.45
C PRO A 63 12.92 8.36 6.66
N PRO A 64 13.64 9.40 7.12
CA PRO A 64 13.83 10.62 6.34
C PRO A 64 14.40 10.32 4.95
N GLU A 65 13.96 11.06 3.94
CA GLU A 65 14.49 10.98 2.56
C GLU A 65 14.53 9.53 2.01
N SER A 66 13.44 8.79 2.24
CA SER A 66 13.34 7.36 1.90
C SER A 66 12.06 7.03 1.14
N GLN A 67 12.04 5.84 0.54
CA GLN A 67 10.90 5.33 -0.22
C GLN A 67 10.66 3.86 0.10
N ARG A 68 9.40 3.42 -0.05
CA ARG A 68 9.00 2.02 0.15
C ARG A 68 7.86 1.66 -0.78
N TYR A 69 7.86 0.42 -1.27
CA TYR A 69 6.68 -0.17 -1.88
C TYR A 69 5.88 -0.97 -0.86
N VAL A 70 4.56 -0.76 -0.84
CA VAL A 70 3.61 -1.61 -0.13
C VAL A 70 2.80 -2.41 -1.15
N ARG A 71 2.60 -3.69 -0.89
CA ARG A 71 1.84 -4.59 -1.76
C ARG A 71 0.38 -4.52 -1.40
N VAL A 72 -0.50 -4.53 -2.40
CA VAL A 72 -1.94 -4.67 -2.21
C VAL A 72 -2.40 -5.87 -3.01
N LYS A 73 -2.86 -6.90 -2.30
CA LYS A 73 -3.54 -8.04 -2.91
C LYS A 73 -5.01 -7.67 -3.04
N VAL A 74 -5.54 -7.73 -4.25
CA VAL A 74 -6.91 -7.31 -4.59
C VAL A 74 -7.64 -8.51 -5.18
N GLY A 75 -8.76 -8.88 -4.56
CA GLY A 75 -9.59 -10.01 -4.94
C GLY A 75 -10.06 -9.89 -6.38
N GLY A 76 -10.02 -11.01 -7.10
CA GLY A 76 -10.63 -11.10 -8.41
C GLY A 76 -12.10 -10.72 -8.39
N PHE A 77 -12.60 -10.35 -9.55
CA PHE A 77 -13.99 -9.97 -9.72
C PHE A 77 -14.51 -10.60 -11.00
N SER A 78 -15.62 -11.31 -10.87
CA SER A 78 -16.39 -11.88 -11.96
C SER A 78 -17.79 -11.28 -11.88
N ALA A 79 -17.98 -10.05 -12.34
CA ALA A 79 -19.33 -9.52 -12.36
C ALA A 79 -19.61 -8.60 -13.56
N PRO A 80 -20.89 -8.51 -13.95
CA PRO A 80 -21.32 -7.78 -15.14
C PRO A 80 -21.23 -6.25 -14.97
N THR A 81 -21.08 -5.77 -13.73
CA THR A 81 -21.10 -4.34 -13.40
C THR A 81 -19.75 -3.86 -12.87
N PRO A 82 -19.33 -2.62 -13.20
CA PRO A 82 -18.12 -2.04 -12.65
C PRO A 82 -18.16 -2.01 -11.12
N CYS A 83 -17.05 -2.39 -10.49
CA CYS A 83 -16.85 -2.28 -9.05
C CYS A 83 -15.74 -1.27 -8.76
N LYS A 84 -15.75 -0.69 -7.56
CA LYS A 84 -14.70 0.20 -7.07
C LYS A 84 -14.34 -0.20 -5.65
N GLU A 85 -13.08 -0.53 -5.45
CA GLU A 85 -12.49 -0.74 -4.13
C GLU A 85 -11.39 0.29 -3.92
N TYR A 86 -10.96 0.51 -2.67
CA TYR A 86 -9.91 1.46 -2.40
C TYR A 86 -9.06 1.10 -1.17
N VAL A 87 -7.86 1.66 -1.12
CA VAL A 87 -6.99 1.71 0.04
C VAL A 87 -6.72 3.16 0.37
N VAL A 88 -6.98 3.55 1.61
CA VAL A 88 -6.55 4.84 2.17
C VAL A 88 -5.17 4.64 2.78
N VAL A 89 -4.20 5.41 2.32
CA VAL A 89 -2.87 5.55 2.90
C VAL A 89 -2.87 6.80 3.77
N ALA A 90 -2.76 6.63 5.08
CA ALA A 90 -2.67 7.70 6.05
C ALA A 90 -1.22 7.91 6.49
N PHE A 91 -0.79 9.16 6.59
CA PHE A 91 0.54 9.54 7.05
C PHE A 91 0.48 10.44 8.28
N ALA A 92 1.44 10.25 9.19
CA ALA A 92 1.66 11.11 10.34
C ALA A 92 3.16 11.27 10.61
N VAL A 93 3.54 12.41 11.18
CA VAL A 93 4.93 12.64 11.62
C VAL A 93 5.19 11.81 12.85
N VAL A 94 6.33 11.14 12.88
CA VAL A 94 6.76 10.36 14.04
C VAL A 94 7.24 11.31 15.14
N PRO A 95 6.66 11.28 16.36
CA PRO A 95 7.09 12.17 17.43
C PRO A 95 8.52 11.86 17.89
N LYS A 96 9.38 12.88 17.99
CA LYS A 96 10.80 12.73 18.36
C LYS A 96 11.03 12.18 19.76
N ASN A 97 10.09 12.43 20.67
CA ASN A 97 10.23 12.10 22.09
C ASN A 97 9.38 10.87 22.51
N ALA A 98 8.74 10.18 21.56
CA ALA A 98 7.94 9.00 21.85
C ALA A 98 8.81 7.73 21.79
N ASN A 99 8.66 6.84 22.77
CA ASN A 99 9.38 5.58 22.83
C ASN A 99 8.46 4.44 22.38
N TYR A 100 8.45 4.15 21.08
CA TYR A 100 7.71 3.03 20.51
C TYR A 100 8.68 1.96 20.01
N LYS A 101 8.34 0.68 20.25
CA LYS A 101 9.11 -0.46 19.73
C LYS A 101 8.68 -0.85 18.32
N THR A 102 7.42 -0.57 17.96
CA THR A 102 6.84 -0.94 16.68
C THR A 102 5.91 0.15 16.16
N ALA A 103 5.71 0.19 14.85
CA ALA A 103 4.72 1.07 14.23
C ALA A 103 3.29 0.81 14.76
N GLY A 104 2.97 -0.43 15.16
CA GLY A 104 1.68 -0.76 15.78
C GLY A 104 1.44 -0.01 17.09
N GLN A 105 2.45 0.10 17.96
CA GLN A 105 2.36 0.87 19.21
C GLN A 105 2.22 2.37 18.97
N LEU A 106 2.90 2.86 17.94
CA LEU A 106 2.80 4.26 17.52
C LEU A 106 1.36 4.58 17.09
N TRP A 107 0.73 3.71 16.29
CA TRP A 107 -0.65 3.88 15.83
C TRP A 107 -1.71 3.61 16.90
N SER A 108 -1.40 2.87 17.98
CA SER A 108 -2.31 2.73 19.12
C SER A 108 -2.34 3.95 20.04
N GLY A 109 -1.45 4.93 19.84
CA GLY A 109 -1.40 6.16 20.63
C GLY A 109 -0.91 5.95 22.06
N PHE A 110 -0.02 4.99 22.29
CA PHE A 110 0.42 4.56 23.63
C PHE A 110 1.02 5.70 24.47
N ASP A 111 1.83 6.58 23.85
CA ASP A 111 2.48 7.71 24.54
C ASP A 111 1.94 9.08 24.10
N GLN A 112 1.63 9.25 22.82
CA GLN A 112 1.16 10.50 22.24
C GLN A 112 0.19 10.23 21.10
N PRO A 113 -0.91 10.99 20.99
CA PRO A 113 -1.81 10.86 19.85
C PRO A 113 -1.11 11.27 18.56
N LEU A 114 -1.18 10.41 17.55
CA LEU A 114 -0.77 10.78 16.20
C LEU A 114 -1.78 11.73 15.59
N LEU A 115 -1.29 12.85 15.08
CA LEU A 115 -2.09 13.74 14.24
C LEU A 115 -1.94 13.31 12.79
N VAL A 116 -2.87 12.48 12.33
CA VAL A 116 -2.99 12.15 10.90
C VAL A 116 -3.44 13.40 10.16
N ARG A 117 -2.56 13.96 9.33
CA ARG A 117 -2.87 15.19 8.58
C ARG A 117 -2.80 15.05 7.08
N LYS A 118 -2.36 13.90 6.57
CA LYS A 118 -2.33 13.64 5.13
C LYS A 118 -2.82 12.23 4.84
N THR A 119 -3.71 12.12 3.87
CA THR A 119 -4.20 10.84 3.37
C THR A 119 -4.20 10.85 1.85
N PHE A 120 -3.99 9.68 1.26
CA PHE A 120 -4.18 9.42 -0.16
C PHE A 120 -5.13 8.25 -0.33
N THR A 121 -6.03 8.32 -1.29
CA THR A 121 -6.94 7.22 -1.61
C THR A 121 -6.52 6.58 -2.92
N VAL A 122 -5.98 5.37 -2.85
CA VAL A 122 -5.65 4.54 -4.00
C VAL A 122 -6.88 3.73 -4.40
N GLN A 123 -7.37 3.94 -5.62
CA GLN A 123 -8.58 3.32 -6.14
C GLN A 123 -8.26 2.14 -7.05
N PHE A 124 -9.01 1.06 -6.91
CA PHE A 124 -8.98 -0.12 -7.78
C PHE A 124 -10.32 -0.18 -8.52
N LEU A 125 -10.28 0.18 -9.80
CA LEU A 125 -11.43 0.22 -10.69
C LEU A 125 -11.47 -1.05 -11.51
N TYR A 126 -12.56 -1.79 -11.42
CA TYR A 126 -12.75 -3.01 -12.19
C TYR A 126 -13.52 -2.69 -13.47
N GLU A 127 -12.90 -2.97 -14.60
CA GLU A 127 -13.51 -2.82 -15.92
C GLU A 127 -14.04 -4.18 -16.37
N PRO A 128 -15.28 -4.26 -16.88
CA PRO A 128 -15.78 -5.48 -17.49
C PRO A 128 -14.90 -5.87 -18.68
N GLU A 129 -14.79 -7.17 -18.96
CA GLU A 129 -14.24 -7.59 -20.26
C GLU A 129 -15.12 -6.97 -21.34
N ASN A 130 -14.51 -6.15 -22.20
CA ASN A 130 -15.19 -5.58 -23.35
C ASN A 130 -15.88 -6.72 -24.10
N VAL A 131 -17.21 -6.68 -24.11
CA VAL A 131 -18.03 -7.44 -25.06
C VAL A 131 -17.60 -6.96 -26.44
N SER A 132 -16.68 -7.72 -27.05
CA SER A 132 -16.13 -7.58 -28.41
C SER A 132 -16.26 -6.21 -29.08
N CYS A 133 -15.24 -5.36 -28.95
CA CYS A 133 -14.87 -4.48 -30.07
C CYS A 133 -13.51 -4.98 -30.58
N THR A 134 -13.60 -5.97 -31.45
CA THR A 134 -12.51 -6.48 -32.25
C THR A 134 -11.93 -5.37 -33.12
N LYS A 135 -10.58 -5.29 -33.08
CA LYS A 135 -9.64 -4.79 -34.10
C LYS A 135 -9.16 -3.34 -34.02
N SER A 136 -7.82 -3.27 -33.91
CA SER A 136 -6.89 -2.20 -34.30
C SER A 136 -6.89 -1.00 -33.34
N LEU A 137 -5.75 -0.55 -32.79
CA LEU A 137 -4.40 -0.41 -33.33
C LEU A 137 -3.36 -0.48 -32.19
N LEU A 138 -2.24 -1.15 -32.49
CA LEU A 138 -0.84 -0.80 -32.19
C LEU A 138 -0.56 0.11 -30.98
N GLU A 139 0.00 -0.45 -29.90
CA GLU A 139 1.43 -0.38 -29.55
C GLU A 139 1.89 1.01 -29.07
N ASP A 140 2.13 1.14 -27.76
CA ASP A 140 3.43 1.62 -27.29
C ASP A 140 3.69 1.10 -25.86
N PRO A 141 4.58 0.12 -25.68
CA PRO A 141 4.94 -0.41 -24.38
C PRO A 141 6.00 0.50 -23.77
N TYR A 142 5.57 1.59 -23.14
CA TYR A 142 6.43 2.28 -22.18
C TYR A 142 6.59 1.37 -20.97
N ALA A 143 7.59 0.50 -21.07
CA ALA A 143 8.14 -0.31 -20.02
C ALA A 143 8.46 0.63 -18.83
N LEU A 144 7.59 0.58 -17.83
CA LEU A 144 7.80 1.17 -16.53
C LEU A 144 9.07 0.55 -15.95
N GLN A 145 10.20 1.25 -16.10
CA GLN A 145 11.42 0.95 -15.36
C GLN A 145 11.10 1.17 -13.88
N THR A 146 10.80 0.08 -13.17
CA THR A 146 10.73 0.13 -11.70
C THR A 146 12.17 0.28 -11.18
N PRO A 147 12.52 1.37 -10.48
CA PRO A 147 13.82 1.46 -9.83
C PRO A 147 13.93 0.38 -8.75
N SER A 148 15.06 -0.33 -8.79
CA SER A 148 15.41 -1.40 -7.86
C SER A 148 15.75 -0.77 -6.51
N SER A 149 14.76 -0.61 -5.61
CA SER A 149 15.03 -0.24 -4.22
C SER A 149 15.22 -1.50 -3.39
N HIS A 150 16.35 -1.56 -2.68
CA HIS A 150 16.70 -2.54 -1.65
C HIS A 150 15.46 -3.02 -0.86
N PHE A 151 15.09 -4.28 -1.05
CA PHE A 151 14.14 -4.95 -0.18
C PHE A 151 14.90 -5.39 1.08
N ASP A 152 14.54 -4.80 2.22
CA ASP A 152 14.74 -5.48 3.50
C ASP A 152 13.98 -6.80 3.42
N SER A 153 14.75 -7.88 3.57
CA SER A 153 14.24 -9.24 3.59
C SER A 153 13.53 -9.43 4.93
N ASP A 154 12.22 -9.21 4.95
CA ASP A 154 11.38 -9.68 6.05
C ASP A 154 11.34 -11.21 5.94
N GLU A 155 12.20 -11.88 6.72
CA GLU A 155 12.21 -13.33 6.89
C GLU A 155 10.80 -13.84 7.24
N GLU A 156 10.19 -14.61 6.34
CA GLU A 156 9.14 -15.56 6.72
C GLU A 156 9.80 -16.63 7.58
N SER A 157 9.69 -16.47 8.90
CA SER A 157 9.98 -17.51 9.88
C SER A 157 9.18 -18.77 9.52
N LYS A 158 9.90 -19.80 9.06
CA LYS A 158 9.37 -21.14 8.83
C LYS A 158 8.79 -21.66 10.14
N GLU A 159 7.50 -22.02 10.11
CA GLU A 159 6.88 -22.78 11.18
C GLU A 159 7.60 -24.12 11.33
N ASP A 160 8.22 -24.29 12.49
CA ASP A 160 8.83 -25.53 12.97
C ASP A 160 7.79 -26.66 12.93
N SER A 161 7.96 -27.58 12.00
CA SER A 161 7.24 -28.85 11.97
C SER A 161 7.92 -29.78 12.97
N ASP A 162 7.47 -29.68 14.22
CA ASP A 162 7.88 -30.52 15.34
C ASP A 162 7.34 -31.95 15.12
N ASN A 163 8.10 -32.78 14.39
CA ASN A 163 7.85 -34.21 14.26
C ASN A 163 8.33 -34.90 15.54
N LEU A 164 7.44 -34.97 16.53
CA LEU A 164 7.64 -35.77 17.73
C LEU A 164 7.24 -37.23 17.44
N GLU A 165 8.17 -38.02 16.89
CA GLU A 165 8.07 -39.48 16.86
C GLU A 165 8.79 -40.08 18.09
N LYS A 166 8.01 -40.69 18.98
CA LYS A 166 8.39 -41.79 19.89
C LYS A 166 7.14 -42.57 20.26
#